data_AF-A0A135YNF8-F1
#
_entry.id   AF-A0A135YNF8-F1
#
_cell.length_a   1.000
_cell.length_b   1.000
_cell.length_c   1.000
_cell.angle_alpha   90.00
_cell.angle_beta   90.00
_cell.angle_gamma   90.00
#
_symmetry.space_group_name_H-M   'P 1'
#
loop_
_entity.id
_entity.type
_entity.pdbx_description
1 polymer ?
#
loop_
_entity_poly.entity_id
_entity_poly.type
_entity_poly.pdbx_seq_one_letter_code
_entity_poly.pdbx_strand_id
1 'polypeptide(L)'
;REDDFTPFRNIMNEWYARDTSRKIQSTFRSKGESGKHTASTPPYGYIKDEKDKDKWVVDEKAAEIVRRIFNLTMDGAGPYKIAKILEADKIDIPAYHQQKMGYGLHQSKNFEYPYRWCSSTIASILKKKEYLGHTVNFKTRKHFKDKKSKYVSEDKWLIFENTHEAIIDQETFDNVQRIRGNVKRYPDGWGEYHPLTGLMYCADCGSKMYVHRTNNYKNIPYYVCSNYKKVPCGTLCPSAHRIKAEVVLNLIQETLKDIKNYLDEDNEAFIHSIQNEMEEKEKAHIEKKKIRLTESQNRLQELERLMCRIYEDMILNKIPNNRYEILNNQYETEQLTLSKEIKDLELVISRYEKETDKARKFISLISRYENFDNLTNTMINEFVKKIIIHERDRKGSQTSKQKIEIYFNFIGNYEVPKEELSEEERSKLEEEERKINERRDRLHQNYLKRKANGKQQEYEERYKERREQKKQEKLKVLKRAGILMKDYKNKESFKESV
;
A
#
# COMPACT_ATOMS: atom_id res chain seq x y z
N ARG A 1 22.79 64.43 -10.18
CA ARG A 1 21.91 64.57 -9.00
C ARG A 1 21.57 63.16 -8.57
N GLU A 2 22.27 62.65 -7.57
CA GLU A 2 21.87 61.41 -6.90
C GLU A 2 20.53 61.69 -6.22
N ASP A 3 19.53 60.86 -6.52
CA ASP A 3 18.19 61.02 -5.97
C ASP A 3 18.19 60.46 -4.54
N ASP A 4 18.49 61.31 -3.56
CA ASP A 4 18.51 61.01 -2.12
C ASP A 4 17.18 60.40 -1.62
N PHE A 5 16.11 60.49 -2.42
CA PHE A 5 14.80 59.91 -2.11
C PHE A 5 14.64 58.45 -2.54
N THR A 6 15.59 57.90 -3.30
CA THR A 6 15.55 56.52 -3.82
C THR A 6 15.36 55.47 -2.72
N PRO A 7 16.05 55.52 -1.56
CA PRO A 7 15.84 54.54 -0.49
C PRO A 7 14.41 54.56 0.07
N PHE A 8 13.82 55.74 0.26
CA PHE A 8 12.45 55.88 0.78
C PHE A 8 11.42 55.38 -0.22
N ARG A 9 11.61 55.67 -1.51
CA ARG A 9 10.75 55.17 -2.59
C ARG A 9 10.81 53.65 -2.71
N ASN A 10 11.99 53.06 -2.52
CA ASN A 10 12.16 51.61 -2.47
C ASN A 10 11.43 50.96 -1.28
N ILE A 11 11.52 51.56 -0.09
CA ILE A 11 10.80 51.10 1.10
C ILE A 11 9.28 51.16 0.88
N MET A 12 8.77 52.27 0.35
CA MET A 12 7.34 52.44 0.06
C MET A 12 6.85 51.42 -0.99
N ASN A 13 7.61 51.19 -2.05
CA ASN A 13 7.31 50.17 -3.06
C ASN A 13 7.30 48.75 -2.45
N GLU A 14 8.25 48.46 -1.55
CA GLU A 14 8.30 47.18 -0.86
C GLU A 14 7.11 46.97 0.07
N TRP A 15 6.71 48.02 0.80
CA TRP A 15 5.52 48.01 1.64
C TRP A 15 4.25 47.76 0.83
N TYR A 16 4.09 48.46 -0.30
CA TYR A 16 2.95 48.28 -1.19
C TYR A 16 2.89 46.86 -1.78
N ALA A 17 4.02 46.32 -2.23
CA ALA A 17 4.13 44.95 -2.73
C ALA A 17 3.79 43.92 -1.63
N ARG A 18 4.28 44.14 -0.40
CA ARG A 18 4.01 43.28 0.75
C ARG A 18 2.53 43.33 1.15
N ASP A 19 1.90 44.50 1.18
CA ASP A 19 0.48 44.64 1.54
C ASP A 19 -0.44 44.01 0.48
N THR A 20 -0.18 44.28 -0.79
CA THR A 20 -0.90 43.64 -1.91
C THR A 20 -0.77 42.12 -1.85
N SER A 21 0.44 41.61 -1.60
CA SER A 21 0.66 40.19 -1.43
C SER A 21 -0.09 39.62 -0.21
N ARG A 22 -0.16 40.34 0.91
CA ARG A 22 -0.92 39.91 2.09
C ARG A 22 -2.41 39.82 1.80
N LYS A 23 -2.99 40.83 1.13
CA LYS A 23 -4.40 40.85 0.75
C LYS A 23 -4.74 39.68 -0.17
N ILE A 24 -3.94 39.47 -1.23
CA ILE A 24 -4.10 38.34 -2.14
C ILE A 24 -4.01 37.01 -1.39
N GLN A 25 -3.00 36.84 -0.53
CA GLN A 25 -2.85 35.63 0.29
C GLN A 25 -4.05 35.41 1.22
N SER A 26 -4.60 36.47 1.82
CA SER A 26 -5.80 36.41 2.65
C SER A 26 -7.00 35.93 1.84
N THR A 27 -7.23 36.47 0.64
CA THR A 27 -8.33 36.05 -0.24
C THR A 27 -8.19 34.59 -0.67
N PHE A 28 -6.99 34.16 -1.08
CA PHE A 28 -6.73 32.76 -1.43
C PHE A 28 -6.87 31.83 -0.22
N ARG A 29 -6.49 32.30 0.97
CA ARG A 29 -6.62 31.57 2.22
C ARG A 29 -8.09 31.36 2.56
N SER A 30 -8.89 32.42 2.61
CA SER A 30 -10.34 32.32 2.84
C SER A 30 -11.04 31.44 1.80
N LYS A 31 -10.68 31.58 0.51
CA LYS A 31 -11.21 30.68 -0.53
C LYS A 31 -10.82 29.22 -0.26
N GLY A 32 -9.55 28.95 0.02
CA GLY A 32 -9.08 27.59 0.25
C GLY A 32 -9.61 26.96 1.55
N GLU A 33 -9.84 27.75 2.60
CA GLU A 33 -10.43 27.33 3.87
C GLU A 33 -11.94 27.05 3.76
N SER A 34 -12.62 27.65 2.78
CA SER A 34 -14.03 27.36 2.47
C SER A 34 -14.26 26.03 1.72
N GLY A 35 -13.21 25.23 1.48
CA GLY A 35 -13.30 23.98 0.72
C GLY A 35 -13.26 24.15 -0.80
N LYS A 36 -13.25 25.37 -1.32
CA LYS A 36 -13.17 25.64 -2.76
C LYS A 36 -11.77 25.41 -3.31
N HIS A 37 -11.68 24.99 -4.58
CA HIS A 37 -10.39 24.79 -5.24
C HIS A 37 -9.63 26.11 -5.42
N THR A 38 -8.38 26.13 -4.92
CA THR A 38 -7.45 27.24 -5.16
C THR A 38 -6.76 27.15 -6.52
N ALA A 39 -6.69 25.95 -7.10
CA ALA A 39 -6.09 25.72 -8.41
C ALA A 39 -7.01 26.20 -9.55
N SER A 40 -6.43 26.89 -10.53
CA SER A 40 -7.19 27.38 -11.70
C SER A 40 -7.57 26.26 -12.67
N THR A 41 -6.83 25.16 -12.74
CA THR A 41 -7.06 24.06 -13.69
C THR A 41 -7.30 22.76 -12.93
N PRO A 42 -8.36 21.99 -13.27
CA PRO A 42 -8.60 20.69 -12.66
C PRO A 42 -7.51 19.67 -13.05
N PRO A 43 -7.30 18.62 -12.24
CA PRO A 43 -6.52 17.46 -12.62
C PRO A 43 -7.05 16.79 -13.89
N TYR A 44 -6.20 16.02 -14.56
CA TYR A 44 -6.60 15.23 -15.73
C TYR A 44 -7.66 14.20 -15.34
N GLY A 45 -8.72 14.02 -16.12
CA GLY A 45 -9.89 13.20 -15.73
C GLY A 45 -11.05 14.01 -15.16
N TYR A 46 -10.83 15.30 -14.88
CA TYR A 46 -11.87 16.23 -14.44
C TYR A 46 -11.95 17.46 -15.36
N ILE A 47 -13.15 17.99 -15.49
CA ILE A 47 -13.49 19.25 -16.14
C ILE A 47 -14.22 20.15 -15.16
N LYS A 48 -14.24 21.47 -15.42
CA LYS A 48 -15.07 22.38 -14.64
C LYS A 48 -16.50 22.30 -15.12
N ASP A 49 -17.46 22.40 -14.20
CA ASP A 49 -18.86 22.56 -14.55
C ASP A 49 -19.05 23.89 -15.32
N GLU A 50 -19.92 23.86 -16.33
CA GLU A 50 -20.30 25.03 -17.13
C GLU A 50 -21.07 26.04 -16.28
N LYS A 51 -21.87 25.56 -15.32
CA LYS A 51 -22.71 26.39 -14.43
C LYS A 51 -21.94 26.91 -13.22
N ASP A 52 -21.08 26.08 -12.64
CA ASP A 52 -20.28 26.42 -11.47
C ASP A 52 -18.79 26.15 -11.68
N LYS A 53 -18.02 27.21 -11.96
CA LYS A 53 -16.57 27.12 -12.21
C LYS A 53 -15.77 26.63 -11.00
N ASP A 54 -16.34 26.63 -9.80
CA ASP A 54 -15.72 26.10 -8.59
C ASP A 54 -15.96 24.59 -8.40
N LYS A 55 -16.84 23.94 -9.20
CA LYS A 55 -17.09 22.49 -9.15
C LYS A 55 -16.38 21.73 -10.26
N TRP A 56 -15.90 20.53 -9.93
CA TRP A 56 -15.29 19.60 -10.87
C TRP A 56 -16.24 18.45 -11.17
N VAL A 57 -16.40 18.14 -12.46
CA VAL A 57 -17.20 17.05 -13.00
C VAL A 57 -16.26 16.07 -13.70
N VAL A 58 -16.59 14.79 -13.68
CA VAL A 58 -15.79 13.74 -14.32
C VAL A 58 -15.84 13.90 -15.84
N ASP A 59 -14.67 13.93 -16.48
CA ASP A 59 -14.54 13.78 -17.93
C ASP A 59 -14.33 12.30 -18.23
N GLU A 60 -15.39 11.60 -18.64
CA GLU A 60 -15.38 10.14 -18.71
C GLU A 60 -14.26 9.59 -19.61
N LYS A 61 -13.93 10.27 -20.71
CA LYS A 61 -12.83 9.84 -21.61
C LYS A 61 -11.47 9.92 -20.92
N ALA A 62 -11.20 11.01 -20.21
CA ALA A 62 -9.94 11.17 -19.49
C ALA A 62 -9.93 10.34 -18.19
N ALA A 63 -11.07 10.17 -17.54
CA ALA A 63 -11.24 9.37 -16.33
C ALA A 63 -11.00 7.89 -16.61
N GLU A 64 -11.46 7.35 -17.74
CA GLU A 64 -11.16 5.98 -18.17
C GLU A 64 -9.64 5.75 -18.26
N ILE A 65 -8.90 6.71 -18.82
CA ILE A 65 -7.43 6.65 -18.90
C ILE A 65 -6.80 6.69 -17.51
N VAL A 66 -7.34 7.50 -16.59
CA VAL A 66 -6.89 7.50 -15.18
C VAL A 66 -7.15 6.14 -14.54
N ARG A 67 -8.37 5.58 -14.64
CA ARG A 67 -8.71 4.23 -14.14
C ARG A 67 -7.75 3.18 -14.72
N ARG A 68 -7.47 3.25 -16.03
CA ARG A 68 -6.52 2.37 -16.71
C ARG A 68 -5.09 2.49 -16.16
N ILE A 69 -4.62 3.71 -15.86
CA ILE A 69 -3.29 3.93 -15.25
C ILE A 69 -3.19 3.28 -13.86
N PHE A 70 -4.25 3.40 -13.04
CA PHE A 70 -4.31 2.76 -11.73
C PHE A 70 -4.33 1.23 -11.86
N ASN A 71 -5.18 0.68 -12.74
CA ASN A 71 -5.28 -0.77 -12.99
C ASN A 71 -3.94 -1.36 -13.49
N LEU A 72 -3.28 -0.72 -14.45
CA LEU A 72 -1.95 -1.16 -14.92
C LEU A 72 -0.90 -1.13 -13.80
N THR A 73 -1.03 -0.22 -12.84
CA THR A 73 -0.14 -0.19 -11.67
C THR A 73 -0.45 -1.34 -10.71
N MET A 74 -1.72 -1.70 -10.54
CA MET A 74 -2.17 -2.87 -9.79
C MET A 74 -1.69 -4.18 -10.42
N ASP A 75 -1.61 -4.25 -11.76
CA ASP A 75 -0.96 -5.35 -12.51
C ASP A 75 0.56 -5.42 -12.26
N GLY A 76 1.13 -4.38 -11.64
CA GLY A 76 2.55 -4.29 -11.32
C GLY A 76 3.38 -3.53 -12.36
N ALA A 77 2.77 -2.93 -13.39
CA ALA A 77 3.50 -2.11 -14.36
C ALA A 77 4.09 -0.85 -13.69
N GLY A 78 5.34 -0.55 -14.00
CA GLY A 78 5.99 0.68 -13.52
C GLY A 78 5.57 1.91 -14.35
N PRO A 79 5.74 3.14 -13.83
CA PRO A 79 5.37 4.37 -14.55
C PRO A 79 5.98 4.49 -15.95
N TYR A 80 7.19 3.99 -16.16
CA TYR A 80 7.84 3.97 -17.48
C TYR A 80 7.16 3.00 -18.45
N LYS A 81 6.81 1.79 -18.01
CA LYS A 81 6.10 0.80 -18.84
C LYS A 81 4.71 1.31 -19.21
N ILE A 82 4.01 1.92 -18.26
CA ILE A 82 2.70 2.54 -18.50
C ILE A 82 2.83 3.67 -19.54
N ALA A 83 3.83 4.54 -19.43
CA ALA A 83 4.06 5.58 -20.44
C ALA A 83 4.23 5.01 -21.85
N LYS A 84 4.97 3.90 -21.99
CA LYS A 84 5.16 3.25 -23.29
C LYS A 84 3.90 2.61 -23.84
N ILE A 85 3.07 2.02 -22.98
CA ILE A 85 1.77 1.47 -23.37
C ILE A 85 0.86 2.59 -23.89
N LEU A 86 0.73 3.69 -23.14
CA LEU A 86 -0.12 4.83 -23.53
C LEU A 86 0.39 5.53 -24.80
N GLU A 87 1.71 5.61 -24.98
CA GLU A 87 2.34 6.15 -26.19
C GLU A 87 2.07 5.27 -27.42
N ALA A 88 2.13 3.94 -27.27
CA ALA A 88 1.82 2.98 -28.34
C ALA A 88 0.34 3.05 -28.77
N ASP A 89 -0.56 3.22 -27.80
CA ASP A 89 -2.00 3.36 -28.03
C ASP A 89 -2.41 4.75 -28.56
N LYS A 90 -1.45 5.66 -28.76
CA LYS A 90 -1.66 7.05 -29.21
C LYS A 90 -2.65 7.82 -28.34
N ILE A 91 -2.53 7.67 -27.02
CA ILE A 91 -3.36 8.40 -26.06
C ILE A 91 -2.79 9.80 -25.84
N ASP A 92 -3.65 10.82 -25.97
CA ASP A 92 -3.30 12.23 -25.78
C ASP A 92 -2.71 12.48 -24.38
N ILE A 93 -1.58 13.19 -24.30
CA ILE A 93 -1.05 13.63 -23.01
C ILE A 93 -2.00 14.64 -22.34
N PRO A 94 -2.02 14.75 -21.00
CA PRO A 94 -2.98 15.60 -20.30
C PRO A 94 -3.01 17.06 -20.78
N ALA A 95 -1.85 17.65 -21.06
CA ALA A 95 -1.76 19.04 -21.51
C ALA A 95 -2.33 19.24 -22.92
N TYR A 96 -2.21 18.24 -23.80
CA TYR A 96 -2.72 18.28 -25.16
C TYR A 96 -4.23 18.00 -25.20
N HIS A 97 -4.72 17.08 -24.37
CA HIS A 97 -6.16 16.88 -24.15
C HIS A 97 -6.85 18.16 -23.67
N GLN A 98 -6.26 18.84 -22.67
CA GLN A 98 -6.77 20.12 -22.17
C GLN A 98 -6.81 21.20 -23.26
N GLN A 99 -5.76 21.27 -24.12
CA GLN A 99 -5.73 22.19 -25.24
C GLN A 99 -6.84 21.92 -26.26
N LYS A 100 -7.11 20.65 -26.62
CA LYS A 100 -8.21 20.28 -27.53
C LYS A 100 -9.58 20.71 -27.00
N MET A 101 -9.77 20.63 -25.69
CA MET A 101 -10.99 21.04 -25.00
C MET A 101 -11.06 22.55 -24.75
N GLY A 102 -10.04 23.33 -25.15
CA GLY A 102 -10.03 24.79 -25.00
C GLY A 102 -9.78 25.29 -23.58
N TYR A 103 -9.19 24.49 -22.69
CA TYR A 103 -8.87 24.91 -21.32
C TYR A 103 -7.44 24.56 -20.89
N GLY A 104 -7.02 25.06 -19.73
CA GLY A 104 -5.69 24.79 -19.18
C GLY A 104 -4.62 25.84 -19.51
N LEU A 105 -3.40 25.61 -19.03
CA LEU A 105 -2.32 26.60 -19.04
C LEU A 105 -1.53 26.68 -20.36
N HIS A 106 -1.64 25.66 -21.21
CA HIS A 106 -0.78 25.47 -22.39
C HIS A 106 -1.54 25.58 -23.72
N GLN A 107 -2.61 26.39 -23.77
CA GLN A 107 -3.48 26.52 -24.95
C GLN A 107 -2.72 27.00 -26.21
N SER A 108 -1.76 27.90 -26.04
CA SER A 108 -0.95 28.46 -27.15
C SER A 108 0.31 27.65 -27.46
N LYS A 109 0.57 26.55 -26.73
CA LYS A 109 1.78 25.76 -26.91
C LYS A 109 1.60 24.80 -28.10
N ASN A 110 2.59 24.75 -28.99
CA ASN A 110 2.66 23.70 -30.00
C ASN A 110 3.28 22.43 -29.40
N PHE A 111 2.60 21.29 -29.55
CA PHE A 111 3.07 19.99 -29.06
C PHE A 111 3.59 19.17 -30.24
N GLU A 112 4.92 19.10 -30.38
CA GLU A 112 5.57 18.27 -31.41
C GLU A 112 5.30 16.77 -31.21
N TYR A 113 5.16 16.33 -29.95
CA TYR A 113 4.87 14.93 -29.59
C TYR A 113 3.64 14.84 -28.66
N PRO A 114 2.41 14.87 -29.20
CA PRO A 114 1.17 14.91 -28.41
C PRO A 114 0.87 13.61 -27.65
N TYR A 115 1.54 12.50 -27.98
CA TYR A 115 1.33 11.17 -27.40
C TYR A 115 2.48 10.70 -26.51
N ARG A 116 3.54 11.51 -26.33
CA ARG A 116 4.72 11.11 -25.55
C ARG A 116 4.47 11.27 -24.06
N TRP A 117 4.02 10.21 -23.42
CA TRP A 117 3.85 10.17 -21.97
C TRP A 117 5.19 10.12 -21.23
N CYS A 118 5.35 10.98 -20.23
CA CYS A 118 6.49 10.96 -19.33
C CYS A 118 6.19 10.14 -18.07
N SER A 119 7.16 9.35 -17.61
CA SER A 119 7.03 8.56 -16.37
C SER A 119 6.75 9.42 -15.14
N SER A 120 7.27 10.65 -15.11
CA SER A 120 7.00 11.65 -14.06
C SER A 120 5.55 12.11 -14.04
N THR A 121 4.91 12.26 -15.20
CA THR A 121 3.48 12.62 -15.31
C THR A 121 2.61 11.53 -14.71
N ILE A 122 2.88 10.27 -15.04
CA ILE A 122 2.16 9.11 -14.48
C ILE A 122 2.39 9.01 -12.98
N ALA A 123 3.63 9.17 -12.52
CA ALA A 123 3.95 9.17 -11.09
C ALA A 123 3.24 10.31 -10.33
N SER A 124 3.01 11.46 -10.98
CA SER A 124 2.24 12.57 -10.42
C SER A 124 0.75 12.25 -10.36
N ILE A 125 0.16 11.68 -11.43
CA ILE A 125 -1.23 11.24 -11.45
C ILE A 125 -1.49 10.26 -10.30
N LEU A 126 -0.67 9.22 -10.20
CA LEU A 126 -0.82 8.20 -9.16
C LEU A 126 -0.68 8.77 -7.73
N LYS A 127 -0.04 9.93 -7.52
CA LYS A 127 0.13 10.52 -6.17
C LYS A 127 -1.04 11.44 -5.76
N LYS A 128 -1.87 11.92 -6.70
CA LYS A 128 -2.90 12.93 -6.41
C LYS A 128 -4.08 12.33 -5.65
N LYS A 129 -4.30 12.80 -4.42
CA LYS A 129 -5.48 12.45 -3.61
C LYS A 129 -6.78 13.03 -4.18
N GLU A 130 -6.69 13.97 -5.12
CA GLU A 130 -7.86 14.52 -5.80
C GLU A 130 -8.69 13.45 -6.51
N TYR A 131 -8.09 12.35 -6.97
CA TYR A 131 -8.84 11.24 -7.59
C TYR A 131 -9.76 10.47 -6.64
N LEU A 132 -9.62 10.68 -5.33
CA LEU A 132 -10.50 10.18 -4.28
C LEU A 132 -11.71 11.10 -4.04
N GLY A 133 -11.90 12.14 -4.85
CA GLY A 133 -12.96 13.14 -4.65
C GLY A 133 -12.60 14.23 -3.62
N HIS A 134 -11.34 14.30 -3.20
CA HIS A 134 -10.90 15.23 -2.15
C HIS A 134 -10.35 16.54 -2.74
N THR A 135 -10.64 17.66 -2.08
CA THR A 135 -9.99 18.94 -2.40
C THR A 135 -8.75 19.11 -1.55
N VAL A 136 -7.58 19.21 -2.19
CA VAL A 136 -6.31 19.42 -1.50
C VAL A 136 -5.76 20.81 -1.79
N ASN A 137 -5.87 21.71 -0.82
CA ASN A 137 -5.41 23.10 -0.91
C ASN A 137 -4.04 23.31 -0.25
N PHE A 138 -3.39 24.43 -0.61
CA PHE A 138 -2.11 24.91 -0.02
C PHE A 138 -0.89 23.99 -0.20
N LYS A 139 -0.82 23.24 -1.30
CA LYS A 139 0.35 22.40 -1.66
C LYS A 139 1.65 23.19 -1.82
N THR A 140 1.56 24.47 -2.15
CA THR A 140 2.70 25.35 -2.37
C THR A 140 2.51 26.68 -1.64
N ARG A 141 3.62 27.26 -1.18
CA ARG A 141 3.68 28.60 -0.61
C ARG A 141 4.62 29.46 -1.45
N LYS A 142 4.23 30.69 -1.72
CA LYS A 142 5.07 31.69 -2.39
C LYS A 142 5.27 32.89 -1.47
N HIS A 143 6.53 33.27 -1.26
CA HIS A 143 6.85 34.55 -0.64
C HIS A 143 6.84 35.65 -1.70
N PHE A 144 6.44 36.87 -1.36
CA PHE A 144 6.27 37.95 -2.36
C PHE A 144 7.58 38.34 -3.07
N LYS A 145 8.73 38.15 -2.39
CA LYS A 145 10.06 38.36 -2.98
C LYS A 145 10.56 37.15 -3.78
N ASP A 146 9.97 35.97 -3.58
CA ASP A 146 10.43 34.75 -4.25
C ASP A 146 9.80 34.68 -5.64
N LYS A 147 10.64 34.51 -6.68
CA LYS A 147 10.16 34.29 -8.05
C LYS A 147 9.44 32.95 -8.20
N LYS A 148 9.84 31.93 -7.43
CA LYS A 148 9.31 30.56 -7.52
C LYS A 148 8.54 30.17 -6.25
N SER A 149 7.43 29.47 -6.42
CA SER A 149 6.71 28.83 -5.32
C SER A 149 7.49 27.64 -4.79
N LYS A 150 7.38 27.39 -3.48
CA LYS A 150 8.01 26.24 -2.79
C LYS A 150 6.91 25.28 -2.36
N TYR A 151 7.13 23.98 -2.50
CA TYR A 151 6.22 22.97 -1.97
C TYR A 151 6.27 22.96 -0.45
N VAL A 152 5.11 22.72 0.16
CA VAL A 152 4.93 22.64 1.62
C VAL A 152 4.78 21.17 2.02
N SER A 153 5.21 20.83 3.24
CA SER A 153 4.97 19.50 3.83
C SER A 153 3.49 19.13 3.84
N GLU A 154 3.21 17.83 3.71
CA GLU A 154 1.85 17.31 3.58
C GLU A 154 0.97 17.62 4.82
N ASP A 155 1.58 17.75 6.01
CA ASP A 155 0.88 18.08 7.27
C ASP A 155 0.26 19.48 7.28
N LYS A 156 0.69 20.35 6.37
CA LYS A 156 0.18 21.72 6.24
C LYS A 156 -0.84 21.84 5.10
N TRP A 157 -1.14 20.75 4.41
CA TRP A 157 -2.15 20.74 3.38
C TRP A 157 -3.52 20.72 4.04
N LEU A 158 -4.44 21.51 3.49
CA LEU A 158 -5.82 21.48 3.94
C LEU A 158 -6.59 20.55 3.00
N ILE A 159 -7.06 19.43 3.53
CA ILE A 159 -7.76 18.39 2.79
C ILE A 159 -9.23 18.44 3.19
N PHE A 160 -10.10 18.67 2.20
CA PHE A 160 -11.54 18.53 2.35
C PHE A 160 -11.96 17.24 1.66
N GLU A 161 -12.55 16.33 2.43
CA GLU A 161 -12.96 15.02 1.95
C GLU A 161 -14.27 15.13 1.15
N ASN A 162 -14.47 14.23 0.18
CA ASN A 162 -15.72 14.03 -0.57
C ASN A 162 -16.36 15.30 -1.16
N THR A 163 -15.53 16.19 -1.72
CA THR A 163 -15.97 17.44 -2.36
C THR A 163 -16.50 17.27 -3.78
N HIS A 164 -16.08 16.22 -4.48
CA HIS A 164 -16.49 15.91 -5.85
C HIS A 164 -16.46 14.39 -6.08
N GLU A 165 -16.97 13.95 -7.21
CA GLU A 165 -17.04 12.53 -7.56
C GLU A 165 -15.65 11.90 -7.67
N ALA A 166 -15.45 10.77 -6.99
CA ALA A 166 -14.19 10.04 -7.00
C ALA A 166 -14.05 9.21 -8.28
N ILE A 167 -12.90 9.31 -8.96
CA ILE A 167 -12.59 8.45 -10.12
C ILE A 167 -12.07 7.09 -9.65
N ILE A 168 -11.38 7.05 -8.51
CA ILE A 168 -10.74 5.88 -7.92
C ILE A 168 -11.21 5.74 -6.47
N ASP A 169 -11.43 4.51 -6.04
CA ASP A 169 -11.74 4.20 -4.65
C ASP A 169 -10.51 4.28 -3.73
N GLN A 170 -10.75 4.46 -2.43
CA GLN A 170 -9.70 4.58 -1.43
C GLN A 170 -8.76 3.35 -1.41
N GLU A 171 -9.28 2.16 -1.64
CA GLU A 171 -8.54 0.91 -1.49
C GLU A 171 -7.56 0.70 -2.65
N THR A 172 -8.01 0.93 -3.88
CA THR A 172 -7.16 0.95 -5.08
C THR A 172 -6.06 1.99 -4.95
N PHE A 173 -6.38 3.20 -4.47
CA PHE A 173 -5.38 4.25 -4.27
C PHE A 173 -4.30 3.85 -3.26
N ASP A 174 -4.70 3.30 -2.11
CA ASP A 174 -3.79 2.88 -1.05
C ASP A 174 -2.92 1.69 -1.49
N ASN A 175 -3.50 0.74 -2.21
CA ASN A 175 -2.76 -0.37 -2.81
C ASN A 175 -1.72 0.11 -3.82
N VAL A 176 -2.07 1.04 -4.71
CA VAL A 176 -1.13 1.64 -5.66
C VAL A 176 -0.02 2.40 -4.92
N GLN A 177 -0.32 3.17 -3.86
CA GLN A 177 0.73 3.83 -3.07
C GLN A 177 1.68 2.80 -2.46
N ARG A 178 1.17 1.69 -1.92
CA ARG A 178 1.99 0.60 -1.36
C ARG A 178 2.88 -0.05 -2.42
N ILE A 179 2.32 -0.39 -3.59
CA ILE A 179 3.09 -0.98 -4.71
C ILE A 179 4.21 -0.05 -5.15
N ARG A 180 3.96 1.27 -5.20
CA ARG A 180 4.95 2.29 -5.60
C ARG A 180 5.99 2.59 -4.53
N GLY A 181 5.61 2.55 -3.25
CA GLY A 181 6.53 2.71 -2.12
C GLY A 181 7.53 1.58 -2.01
N ASN A 182 7.23 0.43 -2.62
CA ASN A 182 8.15 -0.69 -2.73
C ASN A 182 9.19 -0.45 -3.83
N VAL A 183 10.46 -0.29 -3.43
CA VAL A 183 11.60 -0.27 -4.37
C VAL A 183 11.66 -1.59 -5.13
N LYS A 184 11.24 -1.55 -6.40
CA LYS A 184 11.34 -2.68 -7.31
C LYS A 184 12.78 -2.75 -7.81
N ARG A 185 13.55 -3.75 -7.36
CA ARG A 185 14.86 -4.08 -7.94
C ARG A 185 14.64 -5.03 -9.09
N TYR A 186 15.18 -4.71 -10.26
CA TYR A 186 15.31 -5.67 -11.36
C TYR A 186 16.40 -6.66 -10.99
N PRO A 187 16.06 -7.93 -10.75
CA PRO A 187 17.08 -8.96 -10.74
C PRO A 187 17.46 -9.17 -12.20
N ASP A 188 18.69 -8.78 -12.54
CA ASP A 188 19.43 -9.35 -13.66
C ASP A 188 19.07 -8.84 -15.08
N GLY A 189 18.32 -7.74 -15.24
CA GLY A 189 18.09 -7.08 -16.54
C GLY A 189 17.05 -7.75 -17.46
N TRP A 190 16.34 -8.79 -16.98
CA TRP A 190 15.37 -9.58 -17.75
C TRP A 190 13.93 -9.04 -17.75
N GLY A 191 13.77 -7.72 -17.68
CA GLY A 191 12.54 -6.98 -18.03
C GLY A 191 11.30 -7.13 -17.12
N GLU A 192 11.04 -8.31 -16.55
CA GLU A 192 9.76 -8.61 -15.91
C GLU A 192 9.87 -8.90 -14.41
N TYR A 193 8.99 -8.24 -13.65
CA TYR A 193 8.85 -8.43 -12.22
C TYR A 193 8.12 -9.72 -11.92
N HIS A 194 8.56 -10.42 -10.87
CA HIS A 194 7.81 -11.53 -10.32
C HIS A 194 6.62 -10.99 -9.49
N PRO A 195 5.41 -11.60 -9.52
CA PRO A 195 4.22 -11.13 -8.80
C PRO A 195 4.45 -10.79 -7.32
N LEU A 196 5.23 -11.62 -6.62
CA LEU A 196 5.54 -11.45 -5.19
C LEU A 196 6.62 -10.38 -4.88
N THR A 197 7.07 -9.61 -5.88
CA THR A 197 8.10 -8.58 -5.70
C THR A 197 7.64 -7.48 -4.76
N GLY A 198 8.35 -7.31 -3.64
CA GLY A 198 8.02 -6.28 -2.65
C GLY A 198 7.03 -6.71 -1.56
N LEU A 199 6.52 -7.94 -1.62
CA LEU A 199 5.60 -8.50 -0.62
C LEU A 199 6.29 -9.42 0.40
N MET A 200 7.50 -9.88 0.10
CA MET A 200 8.21 -10.92 0.86
C MET A 200 9.22 -10.33 1.87
N TYR A 201 9.14 -10.78 3.13
CA TYR A 201 9.97 -10.33 4.24
C TYR A 201 10.55 -11.52 5.02
N CYS A 202 11.75 -11.32 5.56
CA CYS A 202 12.42 -12.27 6.43
C CYS A 202 11.93 -12.11 7.87
N ALA A 203 11.58 -13.21 8.56
CA ALA A 203 11.20 -13.18 9.97
C ALA A 203 12.34 -12.69 10.87
N ASP A 204 13.53 -13.27 10.71
CA ASP A 204 14.66 -13.04 11.63
C ASP A 204 15.24 -11.62 11.61
N CYS A 205 15.28 -10.98 10.43
CA CYS A 205 15.91 -9.66 10.27
C CYS A 205 14.96 -8.56 9.79
N GLY A 206 13.68 -8.89 9.56
CA GLY A 206 12.67 -7.97 9.03
C GLY A 206 12.94 -7.45 7.60
N SER A 207 14.05 -7.83 6.98
CA SER A 207 14.47 -7.29 5.69
C SER A 207 13.68 -7.90 4.53
N LYS A 208 13.54 -7.13 3.44
CA LYS A 208 12.88 -7.60 2.22
C LYS A 208 13.64 -8.77 1.59
N MET A 209 12.91 -9.68 0.95
CA MET A 209 13.48 -10.74 0.14
C MET A 209 13.41 -10.37 -1.33
N TYR A 210 14.50 -10.60 -2.07
CA TYR A 210 14.55 -10.35 -3.51
C TYR A 210 14.53 -11.66 -4.29
N VAL A 211 13.83 -11.64 -5.42
CA VAL A 211 13.85 -12.74 -6.38
C VAL A 211 15.21 -12.80 -7.05
N HIS A 212 15.71 -14.02 -7.18
CA HIS A 212 16.87 -14.38 -7.96
C HIS A 212 16.44 -15.47 -8.93
N ARG A 213 16.98 -15.40 -10.16
CA ARG A 213 16.75 -16.41 -11.18
C ARG A 213 18.03 -17.22 -11.35
N THR A 214 17.95 -18.54 -11.20
CA THR A 214 19.15 -19.37 -11.41
C THR A 214 19.34 -19.55 -12.91
N ASN A 215 20.56 -19.30 -13.40
CA ASN A 215 20.93 -19.47 -14.81
C ASN A 215 21.06 -20.97 -15.23
N ASN A 216 20.38 -21.88 -14.52
CA ASN A 216 20.48 -23.32 -14.69
C ASN A 216 19.25 -23.86 -15.41
N TYR A 217 19.17 -23.74 -16.74
CA TYR A 217 18.22 -24.45 -17.66
C TYR A 217 16.70 -24.38 -17.42
N LYS A 218 16.22 -24.20 -16.19
CA LYS A 218 14.83 -24.21 -15.74
C LYS A 218 14.34 -22.85 -15.24
N ASN A 219 15.22 -21.83 -15.18
CA ASN A 219 14.91 -20.45 -14.78
C ASN A 219 13.96 -20.32 -13.57
N ILE A 220 14.16 -21.17 -12.54
CA ILE A 220 13.23 -21.24 -11.41
C ILE A 220 13.45 -20.03 -10.51
N PRO A 221 12.41 -19.21 -10.24
CA PRO A 221 12.51 -18.04 -9.38
C PRO A 221 12.57 -18.46 -7.91
N TYR A 222 13.56 -17.93 -7.18
CA TYR A 222 13.71 -18.13 -5.74
C TYR A 222 13.90 -16.79 -5.03
N TYR A 223 13.24 -16.61 -3.90
CA TYR A 223 13.40 -15.44 -3.05
C TYR A 223 14.49 -15.68 -2.02
N VAL A 224 15.39 -14.71 -1.84
CA VAL A 224 16.45 -14.75 -0.83
C VAL A 224 16.42 -13.48 0.01
N CYS A 225 16.64 -13.62 1.32
CA CYS A 225 16.82 -12.48 2.22
C CYS A 225 17.92 -11.54 1.70
N SER A 226 17.58 -10.24 1.61
CA SER A 226 18.49 -9.23 1.08
C SER A 226 19.68 -8.92 1.98
N ASN A 227 19.49 -9.00 3.30
CA ASN A 227 20.54 -8.73 4.28
C ASN A 227 21.54 -9.87 4.41
N TYR A 228 21.16 -11.11 4.10
CA TYR A 228 22.06 -12.25 4.20
C TYR A 228 23.32 -12.10 3.34
N LYS A 229 23.17 -11.63 2.09
CA LYS A 229 24.28 -11.50 1.12
C LYS A 229 25.13 -10.24 1.33
N LYS A 230 24.73 -9.31 2.20
CA LYS A 230 25.53 -8.10 2.46
C LYS A 230 26.82 -8.49 3.16
N VAL A 231 27.93 -7.88 2.78
CA VAL A 231 29.25 -8.19 3.34
C VAL A 231 29.45 -7.36 4.62
N PRO A 232 29.90 -7.97 5.74
CA PRO A 232 30.20 -9.39 5.93
C PRO A 232 28.93 -10.28 5.92
N CYS A 233 28.98 -11.37 5.15
CA CYS A 233 27.85 -12.27 4.94
C CYS A 233 27.46 -12.92 6.28
N GLY A 234 26.16 -12.94 6.59
CA GLY A 234 25.66 -13.54 7.83
C GLY A 234 25.61 -12.59 9.05
N THR A 235 26.12 -11.36 8.95
CA THR A 235 26.11 -10.41 10.06
C THR A 235 24.74 -9.77 10.29
N LEU A 236 24.05 -9.39 9.21
CA LEU A 236 22.74 -8.73 9.30
C LEU A 236 21.55 -9.71 9.28
N CYS A 237 21.81 -10.97 8.95
CA CYS A 237 20.83 -12.04 9.01
C CYS A 237 21.61 -13.35 9.18
N PRO A 238 21.32 -14.15 10.23
CA PRO A 238 22.15 -15.30 10.61
C PRO A 238 22.14 -16.43 9.57
N SER A 239 21.11 -16.48 8.73
CA SER A 239 20.89 -17.58 7.80
C SER A 239 20.37 -17.14 6.44
N ALA A 240 20.64 -18.00 5.45
CA ALA A 240 20.16 -17.81 4.10
C ALA A 240 18.69 -18.22 3.99
N HIS A 241 17.78 -17.36 4.45
CA HIS A 241 16.35 -17.54 4.20
C HIS A 241 16.10 -17.60 2.70
N ARG A 242 15.60 -18.75 2.22
CA ARG A 242 15.38 -19.02 0.81
C ARG A 242 14.11 -19.83 0.60
N ILE A 243 13.29 -19.39 -0.34
CA ILE A 243 12.08 -20.10 -0.74
C ILE A 243 11.89 -20.04 -2.25
N LYS A 244 11.25 -21.06 -2.82
CA LYS A 244 10.82 -21.06 -4.23
C LYS A 244 9.57 -20.21 -4.36
N ALA A 245 9.45 -19.43 -5.41
CA ALA A 245 8.28 -18.57 -5.58
C ALA A 245 6.99 -19.36 -5.83
N GLU A 246 7.08 -20.45 -6.59
CA GLU A 246 5.95 -21.38 -6.88
C GLU A 246 5.28 -21.89 -5.61
N VAL A 247 6.07 -22.28 -4.59
CA VAL A 247 5.54 -22.79 -3.31
C VAL A 247 4.68 -21.75 -2.61
N VAL A 248 5.08 -20.48 -2.68
CA VAL A 248 4.36 -19.38 -2.03
C VAL A 248 3.09 -19.03 -2.81
N LEU A 249 3.16 -19.04 -4.15
CA LEU A 249 1.99 -18.80 -5.00
C LEU A 249 0.92 -19.89 -4.79
N ASN A 250 1.32 -21.16 -4.78
CA ASN A 250 0.39 -22.27 -4.52
C ASN A 250 -0.22 -22.16 -3.12
N LEU A 251 0.56 -21.80 -2.11
CA LEU A 251 0.03 -21.62 -0.75
C LEU A 251 -0.99 -20.47 -0.67
N ILE A 252 -0.73 -19.33 -1.33
CA ILE A 252 -1.71 -18.23 -1.42
C ILE A 252 -2.97 -18.70 -2.14
N GLN A 253 -2.81 -19.51 -3.18
CA GLN A 253 -3.92 -20.03 -3.97
C GLN A 253 -4.81 -20.97 -3.15
N GLU A 254 -4.21 -21.94 -2.47
CA GLU A 254 -4.89 -22.90 -1.59
C GLU A 254 -5.61 -22.16 -0.47
N THR A 255 -4.90 -21.28 0.26
CA THR A 255 -5.51 -20.51 1.35
C THR A 255 -6.68 -19.64 0.91
N LEU A 256 -6.63 -18.99 -0.26
CA LEU A 256 -7.77 -18.22 -0.77
C LEU A 256 -8.95 -19.10 -1.19
N LYS A 257 -8.70 -20.30 -1.72
CA LYS A 257 -9.76 -21.28 -2.02
C LYS A 257 -10.41 -21.79 -0.74
N ASP A 258 -9.61 -22.12 0.27
CA ASP A 258 -10.09 -22.60 1.56
C ASP A 258 -10.95 -21.53 2.25
N ILE A 259 -10.49 -20.26 2.26
CA ILE A 259 -11.26 -19.14 2.79
C ILE A 259 -12.59 -18.97 2.03
N LYS A 260 -12.57 -19.12 0.70
CA LYS A 260 -13.80 -19.02 -0.11
C LYS A 260 -14.79 -20.13 0.22
N ASN A 261 -14.33 -21.38 0.29
CA ASN A 261 -15.20 -22.49 0.64
C ASN A 261 -15.83 -22.29 2.03
N TYR A 262 -15.03 -21.85 3.00
CA TYR A 262 -15.52 -21.56 4.34
C TYR A 262 -16.53 -20.40 4.36
N LEU A 263 -16.35 -19.38 3.51
CA LEU A 263 -17.33 -18.30 3.32
C LEU A 263 -18.63 -18.78 2.69
N ASP A 264 -18.56 -19.63 1.66
CA ASP A 264 -19.73 -20.17 0.99
C ASP A 264 -20.54 -21.10 1.92
N GLU A 265 -19.88 -21.79 2.86
CA GLU A 265 -20.50 -22.64 3.87
C GLU A 265 -21.12 -21.85 5.04
N ASP A 266 -20.37 -20.91 5.65
CA ASP A 266 -20.85 -20.13 6.80
C ASP A 266 -20.23 -18.72 6.86
N ASN A 267 -20.87 -17.78 6.15
CA ASN A 267 -20.49 -16.37 6.14
C ASN A 267 -20.47 -15.72 7.54
N GLU A 268 -21.44 -16.07 8.40
CA GLU A 268 -21.54 -15.48 9.74
C GLU A 268 -20.48 -16.07 10.67
N ALA A 269 -20.22 -17.38 10.60
CA ALA A 269 -19.11 -17.99 11.33
C ALA A 269 -17.74 -17.50 10.85
N PHE A 270 -17.59 -17.09 9.59
CA PHE A 270 -16.35 -16.47 9.11
C PHE A 270 -16.09 -15.10 9.70
N ILE A 271 -17.11 -14.23 9.67
CA ILE A 271 -17.05 -12.93 10.35
C ILE A 271 -16.71 -13.16 11.82
N HIS A 272 -17.35 -14.15 12.46
CA HIS A 272 -17.10 -14.53 13.86
C HIS A 272 -15.69 -15.12 14.10
N SER A 273 -15.14 -15.90 13.16
CA SER A 273 -13.82 -16.54 13.29
C SER A 273 -12.66 -15.54 13.23
N ILE A 274 -12.78 -14.51 12.39
CA ILE A 274 -11.83 -13.39 12.32
C ILE A 274 -11.86 -12.57 13.61
N GLN A 275 -12.99 -12.62 14.29
CA GLN A 275 -13.37 -11.76 15.39
C GLN A 275 -12.91 -12.24 16.79
N ASN A 276 -12.15 -13.34 16.90
CA ASN A 276 -11.70 -13.98 18.16
C ASN A 276 -12.84 -14.50 19.07
N GLU A 277 -12.60 -15.59 19.79
CA GLU A 277 -13.51 -16.24 20.74
C GLU A 277 -13.90 -15.41 21.99
N MET A 278 -13.43 -14.16 22.14
CA MET A 278 -13.66 -13.31 23.33
C MET A 278 -14.82 -12.30 23.16
N GLU A 279 -15.57 -12.38 22.06
CA GLU A 279 -16.23 -11.21 21.51
C GLU A 279 -17.60 -10.82 22.08
N GLU A 280 -18.43 -11.74 22.60
CA GLU A 280 -19.72 -11.32 23.16
C GLU A 280 -19.55 -10.32 24.31
N LYS A 281 -18.52 -10.51 25.12
CA LYS A 281 -18.15 -9.59 26.20
C LYS A 281 -17.62 -8.27 25.65
N GLU A 282 -16.85 -8.30 24.57
CA GLU A 282 -16.29 -7.11 23.91
C GLU A 282 -17.35 -6.31 23.16
N LYS A 283 -18.22 -6.95 22.37
CA LYS A 283 -19.39 -6.35 21.72
C LYS A 283 -20.31 -5.69 22.75
N ALA A 284 -20.67 -6.39 23.82
CA ALA A 284 -21.46 -5.83 24.91
C ALA A 284 -20.73 -4.65 25.61
N HIS A 285 -19.40 -4.71 25.72
CA HIS A 285 -18.61 -3.63 26.28
C HIS A 285 -18.54 -2.40 25.37
N ILE A 286 -18.43 -2.59 24.06
CA ILE A 286 -18.49 -1.51 23.06
C ILE A 286 -19.88 -0.88 23.03
N GLU A 287 -20.95 -1.68 23.11
CA GLU A 287 -22.32 -1.16 23.14
C GLU A 287 -22.55 -0.29 24.39
N LYS A 288 -22.06 -0.72 25.56
CA LYS A 288 -22.05 0.10 26.77
C LYS A 288 -21.27 1.41 26.58
N LYS A 289 -20.14 1.39 25.86
CA LYS A 289 -19.37 2.60 25.53
C LYS A 289 -20.12 3.51 24.56
N LYS A 290 -20.90 2.98 23.61
CA LYS A 290 -21.77 3.77 22.71
C LYS A 290 -22.89 4.47 23.47
N ILE A 291 -23.52 3.77 24.42
CA ILE A 291 -24.52 4.37 25.32
C ILE A 291 -23.87 5.49 26.13
N ARG A 292 -22.72 5.22 26.75
CA ARG A 292 -21.97 6.21 27.54
C ARG A 292 -21.54 7.43 26.71
N LEU A 293 -21.11 7.23 25.47
CA LEU A 293 -20.79 8.31 24.54
C LEU A 293 -22.00 9.23 24.35
N THR A 294 -23.17 8.64 24.10
CA THR A 294 -24.42 9.37 23.86
C THR A 294 -24.85 10.14 25.12
N GLU A 295 -24.73 9.53 26.30
CA GLU A 295 -24.97 10.19 27.58
C GLU A 295 -24.04 11.39 27.81
N SER A 296 -22.74 11.22 27.58
CA SER A 296 -21.75 12.29 27.73
C SER A 296 -21.96 13.43 26.73
N GLN A 297 -22.34 13.13 25.48
CA GLN A 297 -22.70 14.13 24.48
C GLN A 297 -23.95 14.92 24.87
N ASN A 298 -24.99 14.24 25.35
CA ASN A 298 -26.22 14.88 25.83
C ASN A 298 -25.94 15.77 27.04
N ARG A 299 -25.10 15.30 27.98
CA ARG A 299 -24.68 16.09 29.15
C ARG A 299 -23.89 17.34 28.75
N LEU A 300 -23.01 17.23 27.75
CA LEU A 300 -22.26 18.38 27.25
C LEU A 300 -23.17 19.44 26.61
N GLN A 301 -24.19 19.03 25.85
CA GLN A 301 -25.22 19.95 25.33
C GLN A 301 -26.06 20.59 26.45
N GLU A 302 -26.36 19.84 27.52
CA GLU A 302 -27.07 20.38 28.69
C GLU A 302 -26.23 21.44 29.41
N LEU A 303 -24.94 21.19 29.61
CA LEU A 303 -24.00 22.14 30.20
C LEU A 303 -23.92 23.44 29.39
N GLU A 304 -23.87 23.37 28.06
CA GLU A 304 -23.89 24.57 27.21
C GLU A 304 -25.14 25.42 27.46
N ARG A 305 -26.32 24.78 27.56
CA ARG A 305 -27.58 25.49 27.86
C ARG A 305 -27.57 26.10 29.27
N LEU A 306 -27.02 25.39 30.26
CA LEU A 306 -26.91 25.88 31.64
C LEU A 306 -25.95 27.07 31.74
N MET A 307 -24.83 27.03 31.03
CA MET A 307 -23.88 28.14 30.98
C MET A 307 -24.50 29.39 30.34
N CYS A 308 -25.24 29.25 29.23
CA CYS A 308 -25.99 30.37 28.64
C CYS A 308 -26.99 30.97 29.64
N ARG A 309 -27.77 30.13 30.33
CA ARG A 309 -28.77 30.60 31.31
C ARG A 309 -28.14 31.28 32.51
N ILE A 310 -27.04 30.77 33.04
CA ILE A 310 -26.36 31.35 34.21
C ILE A 310 -25.69 32.67 33.86
N TYR A 311 -25.21 32.82 32.62
CA TYR A 311 -24.75 34.09 32.10
C TYR A 311 -25.89 35.12 31.99
N GLU A 312 -27.07 34.71 31.48
CA GLU A 312 -28.26 35.57 31.44
C GLU A 312 -28.70 36.00 32.85
N ASP A 313 -28.76 35.07 33.81
CA ASP A 313 -29.17 35.38 35.19
C ASP A 313 -28.14 36.26 35.94
N MET A 314 -26.85 36.21 35.56
CA MET A 314 -25.83 37.14 36.03
C MET A 314 -26.04 38.55 35.48
N ILE A 315 -26.33 38.70 34.18
CA ILE A 315 -26.67 40.01 33.58
C ILE A 315 -27.92 40.61 34.21
N LEU A 316 -28.91 39.78 34.54
CA LEU A 316 -30.13 40.20 35.21
C LEU A 316 -29.93 40.46 36.72
N ASN A 317 -28.70 40.38 37.23
CA ASN A 317 -28.33 40.57 38.64
C ASN A 317 -29.09 39.64 39.61
N LYS A 318 -29.61 38.50 39.15
CA LYS A 318 -30.26 37.50 40.01
C LYS A 318 -29.24 36.67 40.79
N ILE A 319 -28.00 36.60 40.29
CA ILE A 319 -26.90 35.85 40.88
C ILE A 319 -25.70 36.80 41.07
N PRO A 320 -25.08 36.86 42.27
CA PRO A 320 -23.85 37.64 42.47
C PRO A 320 -22.67 37.11 41.65
N ASN A 321 -21.79 38.00 41.17
CA ASN A 321 -20.61 37.62 40.35
C ASN A 321 -19.74 36.51 40.96
N ASN A 322 -19.47 36.56 42.28
CA ASN A 322 -18.68 35.53 42.95
C ASN A 322 -19.32 34.13 42.82
N ARG A 323 -20.66 34.06 42.90
CA ARG A 323 -21.39 32.80 42.75
C ARG A 323 -21.42 32.31 41.30
N TYR A 324 -21.50 33.24 40.34
CA TYR A 324 -21.36 32.95 38.91
C TYR A 324 -19.99 32.34 38.59
N GLU A 325 -18.89 32.95 39.07
CA GLU A 325 -17.53 32.45 38.80
C GLU A 325 -17.33 31.01 39.30
N ILE A 326 -17.82 30.70 40.50
CA ILE A 326 -17.73 29.34 41.06
C ILE A 326 -18.49 28.33 40.18
N LEU A 327 -19.73 28.65 39.80
CA LEU A 327 -20.56 27.76 38.97
C LEU A 327 -20.00 27.61 37.56
N ASN A 328 -19.56 28.70 36.94
CA ASN A 328 -18.96 28.68 35.60
C ASN A 328 -17.69 27.83 35.59
N ASN A 329 -16.81 27.98 36.60
CA ASN A 329 -15.62 27.15 36.73
C ASN A 329 -15.96 25.66 36.90
N GLN A 330 -17.01 25.33 37.67
CA GLN A 330 -17.47 23.95 37.81
C GLN A 330 -17.93 23.38 36.46
N TYR A 331 -18.76 24.11 35.72
CA TYR A 331 -19.23 23.65 34.40
C TYR A 331 -18.12 23.59 33.36
N GLU A 332 -17.17 24.52 33.36
CA GLU A 332 -15.98 24.47 32.49
C GLU A 332 -15.13 23.25 32.79
N THR A 333 -14.89 22.93 34.07
CA THR A 333 -14.15 21.71 34.43
C THR A 333 -14.87 20.44 33.99
N GLU A 334 -16.19 20.38 34.16
CA GLU A 334 -17.02 19.26 33.69
C GLU A 334 -17.05 19.15 32.16
N GLN A 335 -17.10 20.27 31.44
CA GLN A 335 -17.05 20.30 29.98
C GLN A 335 -15.71 19.80 29.46
N LEU A 336 -14.60 20.18 30.09
CA LEU A 336 -13.26 19.72 29.73
C LEU A 336 -13.09 18.21 29.96
N THR A 337 -13.60 17.68 31.08
CA THR A 337 -13.52 16.24 31.36
C THR A 337 -14.39 15.43 30.40
N LEU A 338 -15.64 15.85 30.17
CA LEU A 338 -16.56 15.19 29.22
C LEU A 338 -16.05 15.27 27.79
N SER A 339 -15.51 16.42 27.35
CA SER A 339 -14.93 16.55 26.01
C SER A 339 -13.76 15.60 25.79
N LYS A 340 -12.94 15.38 26.83
CA LYS A 340 -11.84 14.42 26.78
C LYS A 340 -12.36 12.98 26.74
N GLU A 341 -13.33 12.64 27.60
CA GLU A 341 -13.97 11.32 27.62
C GLU A 341 -14.64 10.99 26.28
N ILE A 342 -15.36 11.94 25.67
CA ILE A 342 -15.98 11.77 24.35
C ILE A 342 -14.91 11.45 23.29
N LYS A 343 -13.82 12.22 23.24
CA LYS A 343 -12.73 11.97 22.28
C LYS A 343 -12.10 10.58 22.47
N ASP A 344 -11.89 10.17 23.72
CA ASP A 344 -11.32 8.86 24.03
C ASP A 344 -12.30 7.72 23.65
N LEU A 345 -13.59 7.88 23.93
CA LEU A 345 -14.65 6.93 23.57
C LEU A 345 -14.84 6.82 22.05
N GLU A 346 -14.91 7.94 21.32
CA GLU A 346 -14.98 7.98 19.85
C GLU A 346 -13.79 7.27 19.22
N LEU A 347 -12.60 7.47 19.78
CA LEU A 347 -11.38 6.84 19.30
C LEU A 347 -11.39 5.32 19.51
N VAL A 348 -11.97 4.82 20.62
CA VAL A 348 -12.14 3.38 20.85
C VAL A 348 -13.20 2.79 19.94
N ILE A 349 -14.38 3.41 19.84
CA ILE A 349 -15.50 2.94 19.00
C ILE A 349 -15.07 2.92 17.53
N SER A 350 -14.46 3.99 17.04
CA SER A 350 -13.99 4.07 15.65
C SER A 350 -12.90 3.07 15.32
N ARG A 351 -12.06 2.66 16.30
CA ARG A 351 -11.09 1.56 16.09
C ARG A 351 -11.80 0.23 15.89
N TYR A 352 -12.78 -0.07 16.73
CA TYR A 352 -13.57 -1.30 16.65
C TYR A 352 -14.37 -1.38 15.34
N GLU A 353 -15.09 -0.32 14.99
CA GLU A 353 -15.87 -0.25 13.74
C GLU A 353 -14.97 -0.37 12.50
N LYS A 354 -13.77 0.22 12.53
CA LYS A 354 -12.78 0.02 11.46
C LYS A 354 -12.31 -1.42 11.32
N GLU A 355 -12.33 -2.23 12.38
CA GLU A 355 -11.97 -3.65 12.31
C GLU A 355 -13.12 -4.48 11.75
N THR A 356 -14.36 -4.21 12.18
CA THR A 356 -15.56 -4.87 11.61
C THR A 356 -15.74 -4.54 10.13
N ASP A 357 -15.52 -3.29 9.73
CA ASP A 357 -15.62 -2.87 8.34
C ASP A 357 -14.56 -3.51 7.46
N LYS A 358 -13.34 -3.72 7.99
CA LYS A 358 -12.29 -4.44 7.26
C LYS A 358 -12.71 -5.87 6.93
N ALA A 359 -13.26 -6.61 7.90
CA ALA A 359 -13.71 -7.98 7.66
C ALA A 359 -14.79 -8.02 6.57
N ARG A 360 -15.81 -7.17 6.66
CA ARG A 360 -16.87 -7.07 5.64
C ARG A 360 -16.34 -6.70 4.26
N LYS A 361 -15.37 -5.77 4.20
CA LYS A 361 -14.69 -5.39 2.96
C LYS A 361 -13.89 -6.54 2.36
N PHE A 362 -13.28 -7.38 3.18
CA PHE A 362 -12.59 -8.56 2.69
C PHE A 362 -13.55 -9.56 2.04
N ILE A 363 -14.73 -9.75 2.65
CA ILE A 363 -15.78 -10.63 2.13
C ILE A 363 -16.31 -10.10 0.80
N SER A 364 -16.61 -8.80 0.72
CA SER A 364 -17.00 -8.19 -0.55
C SER A 364 -15.90 -8.27 -1.60
N LEU A 365 -14.63 -8.27 -1.18
CA LEU A 365 -13.50 -8.42 -2.09
C LEU A 365 -13.37 -9.86 -2.61
N ILE A 366 -13.59 -10.88 -1.77
CA ILE A 366 -13.61 -12.29 -2.20
C ILE A 366 -14.78 -12.56 -3.14
N SER A 367 -15.97 -12.04 -2.84
CA SER A 367 -17.17 -12.32 -3.64
C SER A 367 -17.10 -11.75 -5.06
N ARG A 368 -16.22 -10.77 -5.33
CA ARG A 368 -15.94 -10.28 -6.69
C ARG A 368 -15.26 -11.32 -7.59
N TYR A 369 -14.62 -12.35 -7.01
CA TYR A 369 -13.86 -13.34 -7.76
C TYR A 369 -14.56 -14.71 -7.75
N GLU A 370 -14.89 -15.22 -8.94
CA GLU A 370 -15.54 -16.51 -9.10
C GLU A 370 -14.61 -17.69 -8.78
N ASN A 371 -13.34 -17.65 -9.20
CA ASN A 371 -12.38 -18.73 -8.97
C ASN A 371 -10.96 -18.22 -8.79
N PHE A 372 -10.17 -18.96 -8.01
CA PHE A 372 -8.75 -18.69 -7.73
C PHE A 372 -7.80 -19.62 -8.50
N ASP A 373 -8.19 -20.17 -9.65
CA ASP A 373 -7.36 -21.13 -10.39
C ASP A 373 -6.09 -20.51 -10.98
N ASN A 374 -6.16 -19.24 -11.40
CA ASN A 374 -5.02 -18.49 -11.90
C ASN A 374 -4.88 -17.18 -11.10
N LEU A 375 -3.92 -17.14 -10.17
CA LEU A 375 -3.62 -15.93 -9.42
C LEU A 375 -3.02 -14.86 -10.33
N THR A 376 -3.79 -13.81 -10.62
CA THR A 376 -3.31 -12.62 -11.32
C THR A 376 -2.53 -11.71 -10.37
N ASN A 377 -1.66 -10.85 -10.93
CA ASN A 377 -0.89 -9.89 -10.12
C ASN A 377 -1.78 -8.93 -9.34
N THR A 378 -2.90 -8.51 -9.93
CA THR A 378 -3.91 -7.66 -9.30
C THR A 378 -4.47 -8.33 -8.06
N MET A 379 -4.92 -9.59 -8.19
CA MET A 379 -5.43 -10.38 -7.06
C MET A 379 -4.40 -10.45 -5.93
N ILE A 380 -3.15 -10.83 -6.22
CA ILE A 380 -2.12 -10.91 -5.18
C ILE A 380 -1.91 -9.56 -4.50
N ASN A 381 -1.88 -8.47 -5.25
CA ASN A 381 -1.73 -7.14 -4.68
C ASN A 381 -2.97 -6.69 -3.88
N GLU A 382 -4.19 -7.07 -4.29
CA GLU A 382 -5.43 -6.76 -3.58
C GLU A 382 -5.60 -7.56 -2.29
N PHE A 383 -5.19 -8.83 -2.29
CA PHE A 383 -5.38 -9.73 -1.16
C PHE A 383 -4.21 -9.73 -0.18
N VAL A 384 -2.97 -9.60 -0.65
CA VAL A 384 -1.78 -9.83 0.19
C VAL A 384 -1.10 -8.53 0.59
N LYS A 385 -0.99 -8.29 1.90
CA LYS A 385 -0.29 -7.15 2.48
C LYS A 385 1.21 -7.39 2.56
N LYS A 386 1.60 -8.49 3.21
CA LYS A 386 2.99 -8.91 3.44
C LYS A 386 3.04 -10.43 3.67
N ILE A 387 4.16 -11.05 3.33
CA ILE A 387 4.44 -12.47 3.57
C ILE A 387 5.73 -12.54 4.36
N ILE A 388 5.68 -13.19 5.53
CA ILE A 388 6.84 -13.37 6.40
C ILE A 388 7.32 -14.82 6.28
N ILE A 389 8.61 -14.97 6.04
CA ILE A 389 9.26 -16.28 5.86
C ILE A 389 10.24 -16.51 6.98
N HIS A 390 10.04 -17.63 7.67
CA HIS A 390 10.92 -18.12 8.72
C HIS A 390 12.04 -19.00 8.15
N GLU A 391 13.05 -19.24 8.97
CA GLU A 391 14.10 -20.20 8.64
C GLU A 391 13.53 -21.62 8.50
N ARG A 392 14.21 -22.46 7.73
CA ARG A 392 13.87 -23.88 7.65
C ARG A 392 14.35 -24.58 8.90
N ASP A 393 13.55 -25.52 9.41
CA ASP A 393 13.91 -26.32 10.60
C ASP A 393 15.23 -27.09 10.41
N ARG A 394 15.53 -27.50 9.16
CA ARG A 394 16.78 -28.19 8.82
C ARG A 394 17.41 -27.66 7.54
N LYS A 395 18.67 -27.22 7.65
CA LYS A 395 19.49 -26.74 6.52
C LYS A 395 19.84 -27.89 5.55
N GLY A 396 19.67 -27.66 4.25
CA GLY A 396 20.13 -28.58 3.20
C GLY A 396 19.21 -29.76 2.88
N SER A 397 18.09 -29.92 3.58
CA SER A 397 17.05 -30.91 3.22
C SER A 397 16.10 -30.34 2.16
N GLN A 398 15.67 -31.17 1.21
CA GLN A 398 14.65 -30.80 0.21
C GLN A 398 13.23 -30.86 0.79
N THR A 399 13.04 -31.57 1.91
CA THR A 399 11.73 -31.87 2.52
C THR A 399 11.62 -31.32 3.96
N SER A 400 12.43 -30.31 4.31
CA SER A 400 12.31 -29.63 5.62
C SER A 400 11.03 -28.79 5.65
N LYS A 401 10.31 -28.82 6.77
CA LYS A 401 9.24 -27.86 7.03
C LYS A 401 9.82 -26.45 7.14
N GLN A 402 9.01 -25.47 6.75
CA GLN A 402 9.35 -24.06 6.77
C GLN A 402 8.07 -23.29 7.09
N LYS A 403 8.08 -22.50 8.16
CA LYS A 403 6.93 -21.68 8.54
C LYS A 403 6.82 -20.47 7.61
N ILE A 404 5.61 -20.21 7.12
CA ILE A 404 5.27 -19.08 6.26
C ILE A 404 4.03 -18.43 6.87
N GLU A 405 4.08 -17.13 7.12
CA GLU A 405 2.94 -16.35 7.61
C GLU A 405 2.49 -15.40 6.50
N ILE A 406 1.23 -15.51 6.09
CA ILE A 406 0.64 -14.69 5.04
C ILE A 406 -0.29 -13.69 5.72
N TYR A 407 0.04 -12.40 5.59
CA TYR A 407 -0.83 -11.34 6.06
C TYR A 407 -1.67 -10.84 4.90
N PHE A 408 -2.96 -11.15 4.96
CA PHE A 408 -3.93 -10.62 4.04
C PHE A 408 -4.23 -9.15 4.36
N ASN A 409 -4.61 -8.40 3.33
CA ASN A 409 -5.24 -7.11 3.50
C ASN A 409 -6.53 -7.31 4.31
N PHE A 410 -6.87 -6.34 5.16
CA PHE A 410 -8.04 -6.34 6.04
C PHE A 410 -8.02 -7.34 7.22
N ILE A 411 -7.71 -8.62 7.02
CA ILE A 411 -7.80 -9.67 8.07
C ILE A 411 -6.48 -9.91 8.82
N GLY A 412 -5.33 -9.61 8.21
CA GLY A 412 -4.03 -9.89 8.84
C GLY A 412 -3.61 -11.36 8.67
N ASN A 413 -2.98 -11.95 9.68
CA ASN A 413 -2.54 -13.35 9.61
C ASN A 413 -3.74 -14.26 9.91
N TYR A 414 -4.37 -14.77 8.86
CA TYR A 414 -5.47 -15.73 8.99
C TYR A 414 -4.94 -17.12 8.68
N GLU A 415 -5.12 -18.03 9.63
CA GLU A 415 -4.93 -19.45 9.43
C GLU A 415 -6.31 -20.08 9.42
N VAL A 416 -6.68 -20.68 8.29
CA VAL A 416 -7.95 -21.42 8.18
C VAL A 416 -7.96 -22.48 9.29
N PRO A 417 -9.01 -22.55 10.13
CA PRO A 417 -9.18 -23.63 11.08
C PRO A 417 -9.12 -24.95 10.30
N LYS A 418 -8.04 -25.70 10.48
CA LYS A 418 -7.96 -27.03 9.88
C LYS A 418 -8.95 -27.90 10.62
N GLU A 419 -9.72 -28.72 9.89
CA GLU A 419 -10.54 -29.76 10.48
C GLU A 419 -9.75 -30.45 11.59
N GLU A 420 -10.34 -30.52 12.79
CA GLU A 420 -9.72 -31.16 13.94
C GLU A 420 -9.57 -32.66 13.63
N LEU A 421 -8.43 -33.03 13.04
CA LEU A 421 -8.02 -34.41 12.86
C LEU A 421 -8.20 -35.14 14.20
N SER A 422 -8.81 -36.33 14.17
CA SER A 422 -9.03 -37.12 15.38
C SER A 422 -7.71 -37.27 16.15
N GLU A 423 -7.75 -37.37 17.48
CA GLU A 423 -6.55 -37.56 18.31
C GLU A 423 -5.68 -38.73 17.80
N GLU A 424 -6.33 -39.77 17.25
CA GLU A 424 -5.67 -40.92 16.63
C GLU A 424 -4.92 -40.56 15.34
N GLU A 425 -5.48 -39.69 14.49
CA GLU A 425 -4.85 -39.26 13.24
C GLU A 425 -3.70 -38.30 13.50
N ARG A 426 -3.85 -37.39 14.47
CA ARG A 426 -2.77 -36.53 14.97
C ARG A 426 -1.60 -37.35 15.51
N SER A 427 -1.90 -38.35 16.34
CA SER A 427 -0.88 -39.25 16.90
C SER A 427 -0.12 -40.03 15.82
N LYS A 428 -0.83 -40.56 14.81
CA LYS A 428 -0.22 -41.27 13.66
C LYS A 428 0.69 -40.35 12.84
N LEU A 429 0.25 -39.13 12.53
CA LEU A 429 1.06 -38.15 11.79
C LEU A 429 2.31 -37.73 12.57
N GLU A 430 2.18 -37.52 13.89
CA GLU A 430 3.32 -37.23 14.75
C GLU A 430 4.31 -38.39 14.82
N GLU A 431 3.83 -39.63 14.91
CA GLU A 431 4.68 -40.81 14.94
C GLU A 431 5.42 -41.00 13.61
N GLU A 432 4.73 -40.81 12.49
CA GLU A 432 5.33 -40.85 11.16
C GLU A 432 6.37 -39.73 10.98
N GLU A 433 6.07 -38.53 11.47
CA GLU A 433 7.01 -37.41 11.46
C GLU A 433 8.25 -37.67 12.33
N ARG A 434 8.07 -38.27 13.52
CA ARG A 434 9.18 -38.73 14.37
C ARG A 434 10.06 -39.74 13.64
N LYS A 435 9.49 -40.77 13.04
CA LYS A 435 10.22 -41.78 12.24
C LYS A 435 11.01 -41.15 11.10
N ILE A 436 10.41 -40.19 10.40
CA ILE A 436 11.06 -39.45 9.31
C ILE A 436 12.23 -38.61 9.87
N ASN A 437 12.04 -37.91 10.99
CA ASN A 437 13.07 -37.09 11.62
C ASN A 437 14.24 -37.92 12.17
N GLU A 438 13.98 -39.06 12.81
CA GLU A 438 15.01 -40.01 13.25
C GLU A 438 15.83 -40.55 12.08
N ARG A 439 15.17 -40.94 10.98
CA ARG A 439 15.85 -41.35 9.76
C ARG A 439 16.74 -40.24 9.21
N ARG A 440 16.27 -38.99 9.24
CA ARG A 440 17.05 -37.81 8.81
C ARG A 440 18.25 -37.56 9.73
N ASP A 441 18.09 -37.67 11.04
CA ASP A 441 19.20 -37.50 12.01
C ASP A 441 20.28 -38.55 11.84
N ARG A 442 19.88 -39.82 11.65
CA ARG A 442 20.82 -40.89 11.33
C ARG A 442 21.60 -40.60 10.05
N LEU A 443 20.93 -40.14 8.99
CA LEU A 443 21.58 -39.76 7.73
C LEU A 443 22.52 -38.55 7.89
N HIS A 444 22.11 -37.55 8.68
CA HIS A 444 22.92 -36.37 8.97
C HIS A 444 24.19 -36.73 9.77
N GLN A 445 24.07 -37.56 10.81
CA GLN A 445 25.20 -38.06 11.57
C GLN A 445 26.16 -38.87 10.68
N ASN A 446 25.64 -39.73 9.81
CA ASN A 446 26.45 -40.48 8.84
C ASN A 446 27.16 -39.56 7.84
N TYR A 447 26.54 -38.44 7.44
CA TYR A 447 27.19 -37.42 6.63
C TYR A 447 28.31 -36.71 7.40
N LEU A 448 28.09 -36.29 8.66
CA LEU A 448 29.11 -35.66 9.49
C LEU A 448 30.32 -36.60 9.70
N LYS A 449 30.08 -37.89 9.97
CA LYS A 449 31.13 -38.92 10.05
C LYS A 449 31.92 -39.05 8.74
N ARG A 450 31.24 -39.08 7.59
CA ARG A 450 31.92 -39.12 6.27
C ARG A 450 32.73 -37.87 5.97
N LYS A 451 32.25 -36.71 6.43
CA LYS A 451 32.94 -35.42 6.27
C LYS A 451 34.19 -35.35 7.16
N ALA A 452 34.11 -35.79 8.41
CA ALA A 452 35.25 -35.87 9.32
C ALA A 452 36.33 -36.83 8.80
N ASN A 453 35.92 -37.94 8.19
CA ASN A 453 36.82 -38.98 7.70
C ASN A 453 37.33 -38.73 6.25
N GLY A 454 37.12 -37.55 5.65
CA GLY A 454 37.57 -37.20 4.30
C GLY A 454 36.85 -37.90 3.13
N LYS A 455 36.20 -39.06 3.35
CA LYS A 455 35.45 -39.83 2.34
C LYS A 455 34.38 -39.04 1.60
N GLN A 456 33.84 -37.98 2.20
CA GLN A 456 32.89 -37.09 1.54
C GLN A 456 33.55 -36.25 0.42
N GLN A 457 34.80 -35.80 0.60
CA GLN A 457 35.54 -35.08 -0.44
C GLN A 457 35.88 -36.00 -1.62
N GLU A 458 36.35 -37.22 -1.36
CA GLU A 458 36.60 -38.23 -2.41
C GLU A 458 35.33 -38.54 -3.22
N TYR A 459 34.18 -38.65 -2.53
CA TYR A 459 32.89 -38.81 -3.19
C TYR A 459 32.53 -37.60 -4.06
N GLU A 460 32.71 -36.38 -3.54
CA GLU A 460 32.40 -35.15 -4.26
C GLU A 460 33.28 -34.94 -5.49
N GLU A 461 34.58 -35.25 -5.43
CA GLU A 461 35.51 -35.19 -6.56
C GLU A 461 35.14 -36.21 -7.65
N ARG A 462 34.91 -37.47 -7.27
CA ARG A 462 34.47 -38.51 -8.21
C ARG A 462 33.13 -38.17 -8.88
N TYR A 463 32.23 -37.51 -8.15
CA TYR A 463 30.93 -37.10 -8.67
C TYR A 463 30.99 -35.80 -9.47
N LYS A 464 31.99 -34.93 -9.22
CA LYS A 464 32.24 -33.69 -9.95
C LYS A 464 32.57 -33.97 -11.41
N GLU A 465 33.45 -34.95 -11.66
CA GLU A 465 33.78 -35.40 -13.02
C GLU A 465 32.54 -35.93 -13.76
N ARG A 466 31.75 -36.79 -13.11
CA ARG A 466 30.47 -37.27 -13.68
C ARG A 466 29.48 -36.14 -13.95
N ARG A 467 29.41 -35.12 -13.09
CA ARG A 467 28.55 -33.94 -13.30
C ARG A 467 29.03 -33.09 -14.47
N GLU A 468 30.33 -32.91 -14.63
CA GLU A 468 30.92 -32.20 -15.77
C GLU A 468 30.69 -32.94 -17.07
N GLN A 469 30.88 -34.27 -17.09
CA GLN A 469 30.54 -35.11 -18.24
C GLN A 469 29.06 -35.00 -18.61
N LYS A 470 28.14 -35.16 -17.65
CA LYS A 470 26.70 -34.97 -17.90
C LYS A 470 26.36 -33.55 -18.36
N LYS A 471 27.02 -32.52 -17.82
CA LYS A 471 26.83 -31.12 -18.24
C LYS A 471 27.29 -30.92 -19.69
N GLN A 472 28.45 -31.47 -20.06
CA GLN A 472 28.98 -31.41 -21.42
C GLN A 472 28.12 -32.18 -22.41
N GLU A 473 27.66 -33.37 -22.03
CA GLU A 473 26.76 -34.21 -22.83
C GLU A 473 25.43 -33.51 -23.07
N LYS A 474 24.84 -32.92 -22.02
CA LYS A 474 23.62 -32.11 -22.15
C LYS A 474 23.87 -30.90 -23.05
N LEU A 475 24.99 -30.19 -22.90
CA LEU A 475 25.38 -29.09 -23.80
C LEU A 475 25.52 -29.54 -25.27
N LYS A 476 26.04 -30.75 -25.51
CA LYS A 476 26.14 -31.34 -26.86
C LYS A 476 24.76 -31.66 -27.44
N VAL A 477 23.86 -32.24 -26.65
CA VAL A 477 22.46 -32.50 -27.05
C VAL A 477 21.74 -31.20 -27.42
N LEU A 478 21.94 -30.14 -26.65
CA LEU A 478 21.30 -28.84 -26.87
C LEU A 478 21.86 -28.12 -28.11
N LYS A 479 23.16 -28.24 -28.37
CA LYS A 479 23.78 -27.79 -29.63
C LYS A 479 23.27 -28.57 -30.84
N ARG A 480 23.04 -29.89 -30.70
CA ARG A 480 22.47 -30.75 -31.76
C ARG A 480 21.01 -30.42 -32.06
N ALA A 481 20.24 -29.97 -31.06
CA ALA A 481 18.87 -29.49 -31.23
C ALA A 481 18.77 -28.07 -31.84
N GLY A 482 19.87 -27.50 -32.34
CA GLY A 482 19.89 -26.18 -32.99
C GLY A 482 19.75 -24.98 -32.04
N ILE A 483 19.80 -25.19 -30.73
CA ILE A 483 19.62 -24.11 -29.75
C ILE A 483 20.98 -23.53 -29.38
N LEU A 484 21.37 -22.43 -30.03
CA LEU A 484 22.61 -21.69 -29.71
C LEU A 484 22.48 -21.00 -28.34
N MET A 485 23.54 -21.08 -27.52
CA MET A 485 23.66 -20.37 -26.22
C MET A 485 23.49 -18.85 -26.34
N LYS A 486 23.64 -18.26 -27.54
CA LYS A 486 23.41 -16.83 -27.80
C LYS A 486 21.92 -16.51 -28.02
N ASP A 487 21.14 -17.45 -28.53
CA ASP A 487 19.69 -17.29 -28.80
C ASP A 487 18.84 -17.47 -27.53
N TYR A 488 19.47 -17.73 -26.39
CA TYR A 488 18.83 -17.61 -25.08
C TYR A 488 18.95 -16.19 -24.49
N LYS A 489 19.89 -15.36 -24.98
CA LYS A 489 20.02 -13.96 -24.54
C LYS A 489 19.09 -13.00 -25.29
N ASN A 490 18.69 -13.35 -26.50
CA ASN A 490 17.73 -12.62 -27.32
C ASN A 490 16.65 -13.59 -27.80
N LYS A 491 15.51 -13.67 -27.11
CA LYS A 491 14.31 -14.33 -27.64
C LYS A 491 13.08 -13.46 -27.42
N GLU A 492 13.01 -12.39 -28.20
CA GLU A 492 11.76 -11.70 -28.55
C GLU A 492 11.19 -12.15 -29.91
N SER A 493 11.86 -13.03 -30.67
CA SER A 493 11.44 -13.36 -32.04
C SER A 493 10.74 -14.73 -32.22
N PHE A 494 10.28 -15.40 -31.15
CA PHE A 494 9.62 -16.71 -31.26
C PHE A 494 8.21 -16.75 -30.65
N LYS A 495 7.43 -15.67 -30.89
CA LYS A 495 6.00 -15.61 -30.56
C LYS A 495 5.06 -15.37 -31.75
N GLU A 496 5.56 -15.40 -32.99
CA GLU A 496 4.72 -15.25 -34.19
C GLU A 496 4.76 -16.45 -35.16
N SER A 497 5.18 -17.64 -34.71
CA SER A 497 5.02 -18.85 -35.52
C SER A 497 5.17 -20.13 -34.69
N VAL A 498 4.16 -20.42 -33.87
CA VAL A 498 3.50 -21.75 -33.73
C VAL A 498 2.09 -21.49 -33.22
#